data_AF-T1EPR3-F1
#
_entry.id   AF-T1EPR3-F1
#
_cell.length_a   1.000
_cell.length_b   1.000
_cell.length_c   1.000
_cell.angle_alpha   90.00
_cell.angle_beta   90.00
_cell.angle_gamma   90.00
#
_symmetry.space_group_name_H-M   'P 1'
#
loop_
_entity.id
_entity.type
_entity.pdbx_description
1 polymer ?
#
loop_
_entity_poly.entity_id
_entity_poly.type
_entity_poly.pdbx_seq_one_letter_code
_entity_poly.pdbx_strand_id
1 'polypeptide(L)'
;MASKTTGISENKETWYVLPDEKKDLSLHEALSTKRAIINTIDSIKPINGYRTIWIKLDDELRKEYYDEDENLCFLDNMLEEKIIDNKHRDESDDNFFNERIKELEAKLSLSDNFKLQDVEKKFILEKFNKKQNPTEREI
;
A
#
# COMPACT_ATOMS: atom_id res chain seq x y z
N MET A 1 -0.47 -8.45 -10.10
CA MET A 1 0.10 -8.76 -8.78
C MET A 1 -1.06 -9.07 -7.87
N ALA A 2 -1.19 -10.32 -7.43
CA ALA A 2 -2.32 -10.77 -6.62
C ALA A 2 -2.18 -10.24 -5.18
N SER A 3 -3.26 -9.68 -4.64
CA SER A 3 -3.34 -9.31 -3.23
C SER A 3 -3.35 -10.59 -2.40
N LYS A 4 -2.23 -10.94 -1.76
CA LYS A 4 -2.17 -12.09 -0.86
C LYS A 4 -2.95 -11.77 0.42
N THR A 5 -4.13 -12.36 0.61
CA THR A 5 -4.72 -12.45 1.96
C THR A 5 -3.95 -13.52 2.75
N THR A 6 -3.30 -13.14 3.84
CA THR A 6 -2.41 -14.04 4.60
C THR A 6 -3.16 -14.95 5.58
N GLY A 7 -4.35 -14.54 6.03
CA GLY A 7 -5.19 -15.28 6.96
C GLY A 7 -6.37 -14.44 7.45
N ILE A 8 -7.27 -15.06 8.21
CA ILE A 8 -8.47 -14.45 8.80
C ILE A 8 -8.33 -14.49 10.32
N SER A 9 -8.79 -13.45 11.01
CA SER A 9 -8.80 -13.41 12.47
C SER A 9 -9.95 -12.55 12.98
N GLU A 10 -10.60 -13.00 14.05
CA GLU A 10 -11.65 -12.25 14.74
C GLU A 10 -11.09 -11.32 15.83
N ASN A 11 -10.12 -11.81 16.60
CA ASN A 11 -9.62 -11.16 17.83
C ASN A 11 -8.14 -10.76 17.74
N LYS A 12 -7.44 -11.08 16.65
CA LYS A 12 -5.98 -10.97 16.44
C LYS A 12 -5.08 -11.84 17.29
N GLU A 13 -5.66 -12.63 18.19
CA GLU A 13 -4.92 -13.59 19.01
C GLU A 13 -4.80 -14.91 18.24
N THR A 14 -5.90 -15.32 17.64
CA THR A 14 -6.00 -16.53 16.84
C THR A 14 -6.13 -16.17 15.36
N TRP A 15 -5.28 -16.77 14.52
CA TRP A 15 -5.29 -16.56 13.09
C TRP A 15 -5.56 -17.87 12.36
N TYR A 16 -6.44 -17.84 11.37
CA TYR A 16 -6.78 -18.97 10.54
C TYR A 16 -6.13 -18.81 9.17
N VAL A 17 -5.37 -19.82 8.76
CA VAL A 17 -4.58 -19.74 7.53
C VAL A 17 -5.45 -20.12 6.34
N LEU A 18 -5.50 -19.23 5.35
CA LEU A 18 -6.08 -19.58 4.05
C LEU A 18 -5.06 -20.41 3.25
N PRO A 19 -5.47 -21.54 2.64
CA PRO A 19 -4.64 -22.27 1.67
C PRO A 19 -4.19 -21.33 0.54
N ASP A 20 -2.99 -21.51 -0.02
CA ASP A 20 -2.44 -20.61 -1.04
C ASP A 20 -3.35 -20.43 -2.27
N GLU A 21 -4.04 -21.51 -2.65
CA GLU A 21 -5.02 -21.54 -3.74
C GLU A 21 -6.25 -20.67 -3.47
N LYS A 22 -6.52 -20.37 -2.20
CA LYS A 22 -7.70 -19.65 -1.71
C LYS A 22 -7.40 -18.25 -1.19
N LYS A 23 -6.18 -17.73 -1.41
CA LYS A 23 -5.75 -16.37 -0.99
C LYS A 23 -6.12 -15.27 -1.97
N ASP A 24 -6.61 -15.60 -3.16
CA ASP A 24 -6.97 -14.58 -4.13
C ASP A 24 -8.32 -13.95 -3.75
N LEU A 25 -8.35 -12.62 -3.63
CA LEU A 25 -9.56 -11.88 -3.29
C LEU A 25 -10.71 -12.14 -4.28
N SER A 26 -10.41 -12.50 -5.53
CA SER A 26 -11.42 -12.89 -6.53
C SER A 26 -12.25 -14.10 -6.13
N LEU A 27 -11.73 -14.97 -5.26
CA LEU A 27 -12.45 -16.13 -4.74
C LEU A 27 -13.41 -15.76 -3.60
N HIS A 28 -13.25 -14.57 -3.01
CA HIS A 28 -14.04 -14.09 -1.88
C HIS A 28 -15.12 -13.10 -2.35
N GLU A 29 -16.09 -13.55 -3.14
CA GLU A 29 -17.11 -12.69 -3.77
C GLU A 29 -17.88 -11.81 -2.76
N ALA A 30 -18.29 -12.40 -1.63
CA ALA A 30 -18.99 -11.67 -0.56
C ALA A 30 -18.15 -10.55 0.06
N LEU A 31 -16.81 -10.67 0.02
CA LEU A 31 -15.89 -9.63 0.48
C LEU A 31 -15.60 -8.61 -0.62
N SER A 32 -15.32 -9.06 -1.84
CA SER A 32 -14.90 -8.20 -2.96
C SER A 32 -15.94 -7.15 -3.34
N THR A 33 -17.21 -7.40 -3.06
CA THR A 33 -18.34 -6.47 -3.28
C THR A 33 -18.47 -5.39 -2.20
N LYS A 34 -17.82 -5.55 -1.03
CA LYS A 34 -17.96 -4.59 0.07
C LYS A 34 -17.25 -3.28 -0.25
N ARG A 35 -17.98 -2.17 -0.12
CA ARG A 35 -17.46 -0.82 -0.36
C ARG A 35 -16.18 -0.51 0.42
N ALA A 36 -16.06 -0.99 1.66
CA ALA A 36 -14.85 -0.83 2.47
C ALA A 36 -13.62 -1.48 1.81
N ILE A 37 -13.79 -2.65 1.19
CA ILE A 37 -12.72 -3.35 0.48
C ILE A 37 -12.39 -2.61 -0.81
N ILE A 38 -13.39 -2.29 -1.64
CA ILE A 38 -13.21 -1.58 -2.91
C ILE A 38 -12.44 -0.27 -2.69
N ASN A 39 -12.90 0.57 -1.75
CA ASN A 39 -12.23 1.81 -1.41
C ASN A 39 -10.79 1.59 -0.93
N THR A 40 -10.55 0.51 -0.17
CA THR A 40 -9.20 0.19 0.29
C THR A 40 -8.31 -0.19 -0.89
N ILE A 41 -8.77 -1.07 -1.80
CA ILE A 41 -8.03 -1.46 -3.01
C ILE A 41 -7.68 -0.24 -3.84
N ASP A 42 -8.66 0.62 -4.12
CA ASP A 42 -8.44 1.83 -4.91
C ASP A 42 -7.44 2.77 -4.23
N SER A 43 -7.43 2.84 -2.91
CA SER A 43 -6.46 3.66 -2.16
C SER A 43 -5.04 3.11 -2.15
N ILE A 44 -4.86 1.78 -2.20
CA ILE A 44 -3.53 1.13 -2.14
C ILE A 44 -2.95 0.84 -3.53
N LYS A 45 -3.78 0.74 -4.56
CA LYS A 45 -3.36 0.44 -5.94
C LYS A 45 -2.28 1.39 -6.47
N PRO A 46 -2.32 2.71 -6.23
CA PRO A 46 -1.29 3.64 -6.70
C PRO A 46 0.08 3.44 -6.05
N ILE A 47 0.11 2.93 -4.81
CA ILE A 47 1.33 2.76 -4.02
C ILE A 47 1.89 1.32 -4.09
N ASN A 48 1.25 0.44 -4.85
CA ASN A 48 1.61 -0.98 -5.01
C ASN A 48 1.93 -1.68 -3.66
N GLY A 49 1.12 -1.39 -2.64
CA GLY A 49 1.31 -1.86 -1.27
C GLY A 49 0.27 -2.88 -0.84
N TYR A 50 0.41 -3.34 0.40
CA TYR A 50 -0.55 -4.24 1.06
C TYR A 50 -1.13 -3.56 2.30
N ARG A 51 -2.36 -3.92 2.67
CA ARG A 51 -3.02 -3.40 3.86
C ARG A 51 -3.90 -4.45 4.51
N THR A 52 -3.79 -4.56 5.82
CA THR A 52 -4.74 -5.34 6.63
C THR A 52 -5.97 -4.48 6.91
N ILE A 53 -7.15 -5.04 6.69
CA ILE A 53 -8.43 -4.40 6.94
C ILE A 53 -9.23 -5.18 7.96
N TRP A 54 -10.05 -4.46 8.70
CA TRP A 54 -10.99 -5.02 9.66
C TRP A 54 -12.39 -4.76 9.14
N ILE A 55 -13.18 -5.82 9.10
CA ILE A 55 -14.53 -5.76 8.56
C ILE A 55 -15.45 -6.32 9.63
N LYS A 56 -16.57 -5.63 9.84
CA LYS A 56 -17.63 -6.17 10.69
C LYS A 56 -18.26 -7.37 9.97
N LEU A 57 -18.30 -8.51 10.64
CA LEU A 57 -19.02 -9.67 10.17
C LEU A 57 -20.53 -9.39 10.21
N ASP A 58 -21.19 -9.45 9.05
CA ASP A 58 -22.64 -9.44 8.94
C ASP A 58 -23.16 -10.85 8.67
N ASP A 59 -24.48 -11.03 8.72
CA ASP A 59 -25.10 -12.35 8.58
C ASP A 59 -24.80 -13.03 7.23
N GLU A 60 -24.55 -12.23 6.19
CA GLU A 60 -24.15 -12.73 4.86
C GLU A 60 -22.72 -13.29 4.89
N LEU A 61 -21.75 -12.53 5.41
CA LEU A 61 -20.41 -13.06 5.60
C LEU A 61 -20.38 -14.23 6.59
N ARG A 62 -21.21 -14.21 7.64
CA ARG A 62 -21.23 -15.29 8.61
C ARG A 62 -21.63 -16.62 7.96
N LYS A 63 -22.57 -16.61 7.02
CA LYS A 63 -22.96 -17.82 6.26
C LYS A 63 -21.86 -18.33 5.32
N GLU A 64 -21.02 -17.44 4.81
CA GLU A 64 -19.95 -17.79 3.87
C GLU A 64 -18.70 -18.31 4.58
N TYR A 65 -18.41 -17.78 5.77
CA TYR A 65 -17.17 -18.06 6.50
C TYR A 65 -17.36 -18.94 7.74
N TYR A 66 -18.60 -19.30 8.08
CA TYR A 66 -18.91 -20.20 9.18
C TYR A 66 -19.87 -21.29 8.72
N ASP A 67 -19.64 -22.50 9.20
CA ASP A 67 -20.61 -23.59 9.08
C ASP A 67 -21.72 -23.50 10.16
N GLU A 68 -22.61 -24.49 10.16
CA GLU A 68 -23.71 -24.59 11.14
C GLU A 68 -23.22 -24.82 12.59
N ASP A 69 -22.00 -25.35 12.74
CA ASP A 69 -21.36 -25.66 14.02
C ASP A 69 -20.48 -24.50 14.53
N GLU A 70 -20.56 -23.33 13.89
CA GLU A 70 -19.78 -22.12 14.19
C GLU A 70 -18.25 -22.28 14.01
N ASN A 71 -17.81 -23.22 13.17
CA ASN A 71 -16.39 -23.31 12.79
C ASN A 71 -16.08 -22.38 11.63
N LEU A 72 -14.89 -21.76 11.67
CA LEU A 72 -14.42 -20.91 10.58
C LEU A 72 -14.02 -21.79 9.38
N CYS A 73 -14.78 -21.65 8.30
CA CYS A 73 -14.70 -22.46 7.09
C CYS A 73 -14.65 -21.56 5.85
N PHE A 74 -14.05 -22.02 4.76
CA PHE A 74 -14.14 -21.32 3.47
C PHE A 74 -14.16 -22.29 2.30
N LEU A 75 -15.20 -22.21 1.46
CA LEU A 75 -15.47 -23.15 0.37
C LEU A 75 -15.41 -24.60 0.87
N ASP A 76 -16.23 -24.93 1.86
CA ASP A 76 -16.37 -26.27 2.47
C ASP A 76 -15.10 -26.84 3.11
N ASN A 77 -14.10 -26.00 3.37
CA ASN A 77 -12.88 -26.43 4.06
C ASN A 77 -12.76 -25.69 5.38
N MET A 78 -12.66 -26.46 6.46
CA MET A 78 -12.30 -25.95 7.77
C MET A 78 -10.90 -25.35 7.71
N LEU A 79 -10.75 -24.14 8.26
CA LEU A 79 -9.46 -23.46 8.28
C LEU A 79 -8.64 -23.89 9.49
N GLU A 80 -7.36 -24.15 9.28
CA GLU A 80 -6.46 -24.52 10.36
C GLU A 80 -6.11 -23.30 11.23
N GLU A 81 -6.24 -23.48 12.53
CA GLU A 81 -5.80 -22.51 13.52
C GLU A 81 -4.27 -22.42 13.55
N LYS A 82 -3.75 -21.21 13.39
CA LYS A 82 -2.35 -20.88 13.60
C LYS A 82 -2.24 -19.95 14.80
N ILE A 83 -1.71 -20.50 15.89
CA ILE A 83 -1.30 -19.71 17.05
C ILE A 83 -0.08 -18.89 16.63
N ILE A 84 -0.27 -17.58 16.44
CA ILE A 84 0.85 -16.67 16.22
C ILE A 84 1.41 -16.33 17.59
N ASP A 85 2.43 -17.06 18.01
CA ASP A 85 3.24 -16.63 19.14
C ASP A 85 3.86 -15.27 18.76
N ASN A 86 3.39 -14.18 19.37
CA ASN A 86 3.89 -12.80 19.16
C ASN A 86 5.40 -12.63 19.49
N LYS A 87 6.11 -13.72 19.80
CA LYS A 87 7.56 -13.79 19.98
C LYS A 87 8.36 -13.87 18.68
N HIS A 88 7.71 -14.15 17.55
CA HIS A 88 8.36 -14.15 16.24
C HIS A 88 7.71 -13.09 15.34
N ARG A 89 8.06 -11.82 15.57
CA ARG A 89 8.17 -10.90 14.42
C ARG A 89 9.33 -11.46 13.59
N ASP A 90 9.05 -11.80 12.34
CA ASP A 90 10.08 -12.20 11.39
C ASP A 90 11.16 -11.10 11.33
N GLU A 91 12.34 -11.38 11.88
CA GLU A 91 13.52 -10.50 11.80
C GLU A 91 13.93 -10.17 10.35
N SER A 92 13.37 -10.88 9.37
CA SER A 92 13.65 -10.67 7.95
C SER A 92 13.11 -9.35 7.41
N ASP A 93 11.94 -8.90 7.87
CA ASP A 93 11.29 -7.70 7.32
C ASP A 93 11.96 -6.42 7.85
N ASP A 94 12.35 -6.42 9.13
CA ASP A 94 13.05 -5.28 9.74
C ASP A 94 14.40 -5.01 9.07
N ASN A 95 15.10 -6.05 8.61
CA ASN A 95 16.36 -5.90 7.88
C ASN A 95 16.18 -5.25 6.49
N PHE A 96 15.15 -5.63 5.74
CA PHE A 96 14.87 -5.05 4.43
C PHE A 96 14.52 -3.54 4.54
N PHE A 97 13.66 -3.18 5.50
CA PHE A 97 13.32 -1.77 5.71
C PHE A 97 14.52 -0.96 6.20
N ASN A 98 15.34 -1.50 7.10
CA ASN A 98 16.55 -0.84 7.59
C ASN A 98 17.58 -0.61 6.47
N GLU A 99 17.75 -1.57 5.57
CA GLU A 99 18.65 -1.42 4.43
C GLU A 99 18.14 -0.37 3.44
N ARG A 100 16.83 -0.34 3.18
CA ARG A 100 16.21 0.67 2.32
C ARG A 100 16.25 2.08 2.93
N ILE A 101 16.08 2.21 4.24
CA ILE A 101 16.21 3.47 4.97
C ILE A 101 17.64 4.00 4.85
N LYS A 102 18.66 3.16 5.10
CA LYS A 102 20.08 3.55 4.93
C LYS A 102 20.41 4.00 3.50
N GLU A 103 19.88 3.32 2.50
CA GLU A 103 20.08 3.69 1.09
C GLU A 103 19.48 5.08 0.79
N LEU A 104 18.29 5.38 1.31
CA LEU A 104 17.62 6.67 1.15
C LEU A 104 18.37 7.80 1.89
N GLU A 105 18.84 7.54 3.11
CA GLU A 105 19.65 8.49 3.88
C GLU A 105 20.96 8.83 3.17
N ALA A 106 21.64 7.82 2.60
CA ALA A 106 22.85 8.03 1.81
C ALA A 106 22.57 8.89 0.56
N LYS A 107 21.47 8.62 -0.16
CA LYS A 107 21.04 9.42 -1.31
C LYS A 107 20.73 10.87 -0.93
N LEU A 108 20.12 11.09 0.23
CA LEU A 108 19.84 12.43 0.75
C LEU A 108 21.14 13.18 1.06
N SER A 109 22.08 12.54 1.77
CA SER A 109 23.39 13.11 2.11
C SER A 109 24.26 13.43 0.88
N LEU A 110 24.16 12.64 -0.20
CA LEU A 110 24.83 12.92 -1.47
C LEU A 110 24.22 14.12 -2.24
N SER A 111 22.97 14.49 -1.93
CA SER A 111 22.23 15.55 -2.62
C SER A 111 22.41 16.96 -2.03
N ASP A 112 23.13 17.10 -0.90
CA ASP A 112 23.52 18.39 -0.31
C ASP A 112 24.43 19.25 -1.21
N ASN A 113 24.77 18.75 -2.40
CA ASN A 113 25.45 19.50 -3.45
C ASN A 113 24.55 20.55 -4.14
N PHE A 114 23.23 20.56 -3.90
CA PHE A 114 22.34 21.61 -4.41
C PHE A 114 22.29 22.80 -3.46
N LYS A 115 23.24 23.72 -3.60
CA LYS A 115 23.17 25.02 -2.92
C LYS A 115 21.99 25.81 -3.49
N LEU A 116 21.09 26.31 -2.63
CA LEU A 116 19.98 27.20 -3.03
C LEU A 116 20.42 28.35 -3.96
N GLN A 117 21.65 28.81 -3.81
CA GLN A 117 22.30 29.83 -4.64
C GLN A 117 22.42 29.43 -6.12
N ASP A 118 22.48 28.14 -6.45
CA ASP A 118 22.55 27.67 -7.84
C ASP A 118 21.18 27.63 -8.51
N VAL A 119 20.11 27.52 -7.71
CA VAL A 119 18.72 27.69 -8.19
C VAL A 119 18.43 29.18 -8.44
N GLU A 120 18.88 30.06 -7.54
CA GLU A 120 18.71 31.53 -7.67
C GLU A 120 19.27 32.07 -9.00
N LYS A 121 20.44 31.59 -9.43
CA LYS A 121 21.07 31.99 -10.71
C LYS A 121 20.20 31.69 -11.94
N LYS A 122 19.34 30.67 -11.89
CA LYS A 122 18.43 30.33 -13.02
C LYS A 122 17.25 31.29 -13.15
N PHE A 123 16.95 32.08 -12.13
CA PHE A 123 15.84 33.02 -12.11
C PHE A 123 16.28 34.49 -12.26
N ILE A 124 17.59 34.74 -12.42
CA ILE A 124 18.09 36.07 -12.77
C ILE A 124 17.74 36.35 -14.23
N LEU A 125 16.67 37.10 -14.45
CA LEU A 125 16.34 37.65 -15.76
C LEU A 125 17.41 38.65 -16.19
N GLU A 126 17.98 38.43 -17.37
CA GLU A 126 18.92 39.36 -18.00
C GLU A 126 18.25 40.73 -18.16
N LYS A 127 18.92 41.80 -17.70
CA LYS A 127 18.36 43.16 -17.73
C LYS A 127 17.93 43.51 -19.16
N PHE A 128 16.63 43.73 -19.34
CA PHE A 128 16.03 44.05 -20.62
C PHE A 128 16.45 45.46 -21.07
N ASN A 129 17.58 45.56 -21.79
CA ASN A 129 18.04 46.82 -22.39
C ASN A 129 17.22 47.13 -23.65
N LYS A 130 15.98 47.57 -23.44
CA LYS A 130 15.07 47.99 -24.52
C LYS A 130 15.49 49.35 -25.09
N LYS A 131 16.54 49.39 -25.92
CA LYS A 131 16.68 50.46 -26.91
C LYS A 131 15.95 50.03 -28.19
N GLN A 132 14.63 50.20 -28.20
CA GLN A 132 13.87 50.16 -29.45
C GLN A 132 14.08 51.51 -30.15
N ASN A 133 14.88 51.51 -31.22
CA ASN A 133 14.83 52.59 -32.20
C ASN A 133 13.56 52.38 -33.04
N PRO A 134 12.62 53.34 -33.08
CA PRO A 134 11.50 53.26 -34.01
C PRO A 134 12.05 53.51 -35.42
N THR A 135 12.11 52.47 -36.24
CA THR A 135 12.23 52.65 -37.69
C THR A 135 10.86 53.04 -38.21
N GLU A 136 10.67 54.33 -38.49
CA GLU A 136 9.62 54.81 -39.37
C GLU A 136 9.71 54.04 -40.69
N ARG A 137 8.60 53.38 -41.07
CA ARG A 137 8.36 52.98 -42.45
C ARG A 137 7.01 53.56 -42.84
N GLU A 138 7.08 54.63 -43.62
CA GLU A 138 6.01 55.10 -44.49
C GLU A 138 5.55 53.94 -45.38
N ILE A 139 4.25 53.64 -45.38
CA ILE A 139 3.37 53.55 -46.57
C ILE A 139 1.94 53.91 -46.11
#